data_AF-A0AA38MWI7-F1
#
_entry.id   AF-A0AA38MWI7-F1
#
_cell.length_a   1.000
_cell.length_b   1.000
_cell.length_c   1.000
_cell.angle_alpha   90.00
_cell.angle_beta   90.00
_cell.angle_gamma   90.00
#
_symmetry.space_group_name_H-M   'P 1'
#
loop_
_entity.id
_entity.type
_entity.pdbx_description
1 polymer ?
#
loop_
_entity_poly.entity_id
_entity_poly.type
_entity_poly.pdbx_seq_one_letter_code
_entity_poly.pdbx_strand_id
1 'polypeptide(L)'
;MPPSSEQESNIHSIGPGAPPSSVPGNGFAAITATLTHTPIPESEIIYTEDAATKVTDRIRRRCYNCYTSDTSTWRRSNLAVGKVLCNKCGLFERTHSRPRPEQFPHKRTSL
;
A
#
# COMPACT_ATOMS: atom_id res chain seq x y z
N MET A 1 25.33 50.11 18.84
CA MET A 1 25.15 50.74 17.53
C MET A 1 24.91 49.65 16.50
N PRO A 2 23.66 49.37 16.09
CA PRO A 2 23.41 48.54 14.92
C PRO A 2 23.46 49.41 13.66
N PRO A 3 24.01 48.94 12.53
CA PRO A 3 23.65 49.49 11.24
C PRO A 3 22.46 48.73 10.65
N SER A 4 21.54 49.54 10.14
CA SER A 4 20.36 49.23 9.35
C SER A 4 20.67 48.46 8.07
N SER A 5 19.63 47.79 7.54
CA SER A 5 19.23 47.66 6.12
C SER A 5 18.56 46.30 5.96
N GLU A 6 17.24 46.27 6.09
CA GLU A 6 16.26 46.43 5.01
C GLU A 6 15.93 45.10 4.32
N GLN A 7 14.63 44.87 4.29
CA GLN A 7 13.91 43.74 3.76
C GLN A 7 14.14 43.62 2.25
N GLU A 8 14.15 42.41 1.70
CA GLU A 8 13.21 42.10 0.63
C GLU A 8 13.04 40.59 0.41
N SER A 9 11.77 40.24 0.23
CA SER A 9 11.19 38.93 0.09
C SER A 9 11.61 38.23 -1.20
N ASN A 10 12.37 37.14 -1.11
CA ASN A 10 12.57 36.21 -2.22
C ASN A 10 11.43 35.18 -2.29
N ILE A 11 10.22 35.66 -2.62
CA ILE A 11 9.14 34.82 -3.14
C ILE A 11 9.54 34.39 -4.55
N HIS A 12 9.97 33.14 -4.69
CA HIS A 12 10.07 32.51 -6.01
C HIS A 12 8.67 32.07 -6.43
N SER A 13 8.06 32.86 -7.30
CA SER A 13 6.80 32.60 -7.96
C SER A 13 6.80 31.21 -8.64
N ILE A 14 5.97 30.30 -8.14
CA ILE A 14 5.65 29.05 -8.83
C ILE A 14 4.73 29.40 -9.99
N GLY A 15 5.28 29.43 -11.21
CA GLY A 15 4.49 29.47 -12.43
C GLY A 15 3.74 28.16 -12.65
N PRO A 16 2.52 28.17 -13.23
CA PRO A 16 1.82 26.94 -13.58
C PRO A 16 2.46 26.32 -14.83
N GLY A 17 3.21 25.23 -14.64
CA GLY A 17 3.69 24.41 -15.75
C GLY A 17 2.52 23.68 -16.42
N ALA A 18 2.25 24.01 -17.68
CA ALA A 18 1.27 23.34 -18.53
C ALA A 18 1.63 21.86 -18.77
N PRO A 19 0.66 20.96 -19.00
CA PRO A 19 0.92 19.56 -19.35
C PRO A 19 1.27 19.43 -20.84
N PRO A 20 2.30 18.65 -21.24
CA PRO A 20 2.45 18.26 -22.63
C PRO A 20 1.53 17.09 -22.99
N SER A 21 0.57 17.43 -23.83
CA SER A 21 -0.04 16.71 -24.95
C SER A 21 0.10 15.18 -25.07
N SER A 22 -1.07 14.57 -25.21
CA SER A 22 -1.39 13.25 -25.75
C SER A 22 -0.57 12.84 -26.98
N VAL A 23 0.05 11.65 -26.91
CA VAL A 23 0.52 10.89 -28.08
C VAL A 23 -0.54 9.84 -28.45
N PRO A 24 -1.01 9.78 -29.71
CA PRO A 24 -1.84 8.69 -30.18
C PRO A 24 -1.01 7.59 -30.85
N GLY A 25 -1.33 6.34 -30.50
CA GLY A 25 -1.37 5.23 -31.46
C GLY A 25 -0.09 4.41 -31.65
N ASN A 26 -0.01 3.28 -30.95
CA ASN A 26 0.56 2.07 -31.53
C ASN A 26 -0.40 0.91 -31.26
N GLY A 27 -1.21 0.61 -32.28
CA GLY A 27 -1.95 -0.64 -32.35
C GLY A 27 -1.00 -1.82 -32.42
N PHE A 28 -1.11 -2.70 -31.44
CA PHE A 28 -0.87 -4.12 -31.65
C PHE A 28 -2.22 -4.79 -31.45
N ALA A 29 -2.82 -5.26 -32.55
CA ALA A 29 -3.91 -6.21 -32.49
C ALA A 29 -3.31 -7.54 -32.01
N ALA A 30 -3.18 -7.72 -30.70
CA ALA A 30 -2.86 -9.01 -30.12
C ALA A 30 -4.16 -9.76 -29.88
N ILE A 31 -4.51 -10.64 -30.82
CA ILE A 31 -5.14 -11.95 -30.61
C ILE A 31 -5.87 -12.07 -29.27
N THR A 32 -7.18 -11.82 -29.28
CA THR A 32 -8.10 -12.13 -28.18
C THR A 32 -8.24 -13.65 -28.08
N ALA A 33 -7.19 -14.32 -27.61
CA ALA A 33 -7.32 -15.63 -27.02
C ALA A 33 -8.18 -15.43 -25.77
N THR A 34 -9.46 -15.79 -25.86
CA THR A 34 -10.35 -15.89 -24.70
C THR A 34 -9.85 -17.06 -23.86
N LEU A 35 -8.77 -16.85 -23.11
CA LEU A 35 -8.41 -17.70 -21.99
C LEU A 35 -9.59 -17.61 -21.03
N THR A 36 -10.36 -18.68 -20.96
CA THR A 36 -11.44 -18.87 -19.99
C THR A 36 -10.84 -18.85 -18.59
N HIS A 37 -10.64 -17.65 -18.03
CA HIS A 37 -10.22 -17.49 -16.65
C HIS A 37 -11.45 -17.76 -15.78
N THR A 38 -11.71 -19.02 -15.48
CA THR A 38 -12.67 -19.39 -14.45
C THR A 38 -12.23 -18.73 -13.14
N PRO A 39 -13.03 -17.82 -12.55
CA PRO A 39 -12.67 -17.20 -11.29
C PRO A 39 -12.53 -18.29 -10.23
N ILE A 40 -11.37 -18.32 -9.57
CA ILE A 40 -11.09 -19.30 -8.52
C ILE A 40 -12.11 -19.07 -7.38
N PRO A 41 -12.81 -20.11 -6.90
CA PRO A 41 -13.72 -19.96 -5.77
C PRO A 41 -12.93 -19.49 -4.54
N GLU A 42 -13.43 -18.47 -3.84
CA GLU A 42 -12.77 -17.84 -2.69
C GLU A 42 -12.42 -18.83 -1.56
N SER A 43 -13.12 -19.96 -1.50
CA SER A 43 -12.86 -21.07 -0.58
C SER A 43 -11.49 -21.73 -0.77
N GLU A 44 -10.79 -21.49 -1.88
CA GLU A 44 -9.44 -22.05 -2.14
C GLU A 44 -8.30 -21.11 -1.70
N ILE A 45 -8.60 -19.90 -1.23
CA ILE A 45 -7.56 -18.92 -0.88
C ILE A 45 -6.92 -19.26 0.47
N ILE A 46 -5.61 -19.49 0.44
CA ILE A 46 -4.76 -19.67 1.61
C ILE A 46 -4.21 -18.31 2.05
N TYR A 47 -4.31 -18.03 3.34
CA TYR A 47 -3.77 -16.81 3.92
C TYR A 47 -2.43 -17.07 4.60
N THR A 48 -1.45 -16.20 4.35
CA THR A 48 -0.11 -16.27 4.95
C THR A 48 0.23 -14.98 5.69
N GLU A 49 0.87 -15.14 6.84
CA GLU A 49 1.39 -14.04 7.67
C GLU A 49 2.89 -13.85 7.44
N ASP A 50 3.50 -14.66 6.59
CA ASP A 50 4.94 -14.65 6.33
C ASP A 50 5.26 -13.66 5.21
N ALA A 51 6.16 -12.72 5.51
CA ALA A 51 6.57 -11.67 4.59
C ALA A 51 7.49 -12.16 3.45
N ALA A 52 7.97 -13.40 3.53
CA ALA A 52 8.78 -14.04 2.50
C ALA A 52 7.92 -14.82 1.48
N THR A 53 6.68 -15.18 1.84
CA THR A 53 5.83 -15.98 0.97
C THR A 53 5.48 -15.21 -0.31
N LYS A 54 5.70 -15.87 -1.45
CA LYS A 54 5.32 -15.36 -2.76
C LYS A 54 3.80 -15.40 -2.88
N VAL A 55 3.20 -14.22 -3.05
CA VAL A 55 1.75 -14.09 -3.29
C VAL A 55 1.43 -14.63 -4.68
N THR A 56 0.36 -15.41 -4.76
CA THR A 56 -0.22 -15.96 -5.98
C THR A 56 -1.73 -15.76 -5.94
N ASP A 57 -2.44 -16.16 -6.99
CA ASP A 57 -3.91 -16.04 -7.02
C ASP A 57 -4.59 -16.81 -5.88
N ARG A 58 -3.95 -17.88 -5.39
CA ARG A 58 -4.42 -18.72 -4.28
C ARG A 58 -3.80 -18.38 -2.93
N ILE A 59 -2.72 -17.61 -2.88
CA ILE A 59 -2.02 -17.30 -1.63
C ILE A 59 -2.04 -15.79 -1.41
N ARG A 60 -2.82 -15.34 -0.42
CA ARG A 60 -2.94 -13.91 -0.07
C ARG A 60 -2.32 -13.62 1.28
N ARG A 61 -1.84 -12.39 1.45
CA ARG A 61 -1.28 -11.94 2.73
C ARG A 61 -2.38 -11.65 3.74
N ARG A 62 -2.06 -11.88 5.00
CA ARG A 62 -2.87 -11.53 6.16
C ARG A 62 -1.97 -10.87 7.19
N CYS A 63 -2.48 -9.81 7.82
CA CYS A 63 -1.73 -9.11 8.85
C CYS A 63 -1.53 -10.02 10.06
N TYR A 64 -0.28 -10.21 10.49
CA TYR A 64 0.06 -10.99 11.68
C TYR A 64 -0.58 -10.45 12.97
N ASN A 65 -0.80 -9.14 13.07
CA ASN A 65 -1.30 -8.53 14.30
C ASN A 65 -2.82 -8.33 14.36
N CYS A 66 -3.48 -8.00 13.24
CA CYS A 66 -4.93 -7.71 13.24
C CYS A 66 -5.72 -8.54 12.23
N TYR A 67 -5.09 -9.51 11.58
CA TYR A 67 -5.70 -10.47 10.66
C TYR A 67 -6.45 -9.89 9.46
N THR A 68 -6.38 -8.58 9.20
CA THR A 68 -6.90 -8.01 7.96
C THR A 68 -6.16 -8.59 6.75
N SER A 69 -6.91 -8.95 5.72
CA SER A 69 -6.41 -9.27 4.38
C SER A 69 -6.50 -8.06 3.44
N ASP A 70 -7.19 -7.00 3.87
CA ASP A 70 -7.33 -5.75 3.13
C ASP A 70 -6.46 -4.65 3.75
N THR A 71 -5.61 -4.07 2.93
CA THR A 71 -4.72 -2.97 3.29
C THR A 71 -4.16 -2.34 2.03
N SER A 72 -3.99 -1.03 2.03
CA SER A 72 -3.35 -0.30 0.92
C SER A 72 -1.87 -0.67 0.73
N THR A 73 -1.20 -1.09 1.79
CA THR A 73 0.22 -1.48 1.76
C THR A 73 0.52 -2.51 2.84
N TRP A 74 1.39 -3.45 2.49
CA TRP A 74 1.95 -4.44 3.40
C TRP A 74 3.31 -3.97 3.90
N ARG A 75 3.57 -4.12 5.21
CA ARG A 75 4.83 -3.77 5.87
C ARG A 75 5.44 -5.01 6.52
N ARG A 76 6.76 -5.03 6.70
CA ARG A 76 7.44 -6.06 7.51
C ARG A 76 7.39 -5.66 8.98
N SER A 77 7.15 -6.62 9.87
CA SER A 77 7.23 -6.37 11.31
C SER A 77 8.69 -6.19 11.75
N ASN A 78 8.90 -5.24 12.66
CA ASN A 78 10.20 -5.07 13.34
C ASN A 78 10.26 -5.90 14.63
N LEU A 79 9.11 -6.24 15.20
CA LEU A 79 9.01 -7.00 16.45
C LEU A 79 8.99 -8.51 16.19
N ALA A 80 8.28 -8.95 15.15
CA ALA A 80 8.18 -10.34 14.73
C ALA A 80 8.87 -10.51 13.36
N VAL A 81 10.17 -10.79 13.38
CA VAL A 81 10.98 -10.92 12.15
C VAL A 81 10.36 -11.95 11.22
N GLY A 82 10.27 -11.61 9.93
CA GLY A 82 9.68 -12.48 8.92
C GLY A 82 8.15 -12.40 8.82
N LYS A 83 7.46 -11.69 9.74
CA LYS A 83 6.01 -11.49 9.66
C LYS A 83 5.62 -10.24 8.88
N VAL A 84 4.44 -10.30 8.27
CA VAL A 84 3.83 -9.22 7.50
C VAL A 84 2.70 -8.54 8.28
N LEU A 85 2.62 -7.22 8.15
CA LEU A 85 1.63 -6.38 8.80
C LEU A 85 0.90 -5.53 7.78
N CYS A 86 -0.34 -5.15 8.10
CA CYS A 86 -1.02 -4.09 7.37
C CYS A 86 -0.35 -2.72 7.63
N ASN A 87 -0.73 -1.71 6.85
CA ASN A 87 -0.11 -0.39 6.95
C ASN A 87 -0.27 0.20 8.36
N LYS A 88 -1.46 0.08 8.96
CA LYS A 88 -1.76 0.66 10.29
C LYS A 88 -0.97 -0.01 11.41
N CYS A 89 -0.87 -1.35 11.40
CA CYS A 89 -0.11 -2.09 12.41
C CYS A 89 1.40 -1.85 12.27
N GLY A 90 1.93 -1.89 11.04
CA GLY A 90 3.36 -1.66 10.81
C GLY A 90 3.80 -0.22 11.14
N LEU A 91 2.94 0.78 10.93
CA LEU A 91 3.22 2.15 11.37
C LEU A 91 3.19 2.25 12.90
N PHE A 92 2.20 1.64 13.55
CA PHE A 92 2.11 1.65 15.01
C PHE A 92 3.33 1.03 15.68
N GLU A 93 3.79 -0.14 15.20
CA GLU A 93 5.00 -0.79 15.71
C GLU A 93 6.23 0.10 15.58
N ARG A 94 6.39 0.82 14.46
CA ARG A 94 7.54 1.72 14.26
C ARG A 94 7.54 2.90 15.23
N THR A 95 6.37 3.48 15.50
CA THR A 95 6.27 4.66 16.35
C THR A 95 6.27 4.33 17.84
N HIS A 96 5.66 3.22 18.24
CA HIS A 96 5.44 2.89 19.67
C HIS A 96 6.23 1.67 20.16
N SER A 97 7.05 1.06 19.28
CA SER A 97 7.87 -0.12 19.57
C SER A 97 7.12 -1.27 20.26
N ARG A 98 5.81 -1.38 20.02
CA ARG A 98 4.92 -2.40 20.58
C ARG A 98 3.82 -2.76 19.59
N PRO A 99 3.20 -3.95 19.67
CA PRO A 99 2.10 -4.32 18.78
C PRO A 99 0.89 -3.41 18.97
N ARG A 100 0.12 -3.20 17.89
CA ARG A 100 -1.08 -2.37 17.95
C ARG A 100 -2.12 -3.05 18.85
N PRO A 101 -2.66 -2.35 19.86
CA PRO A 101 -3.74 -2.89 20.68
C PRO A 101 -5.01 -3.04 19.85
N GLU A 102 -5.76 -4.09 20.13
CA GLU A 102 -6.97 -4.48 19.42
C GLU A 102 -8.17 -3.64 19.92
N GLN A 103 -8.16 -2.35 19.61
CA GLN A 103 -9.18 -1.45 20.17
C GLN A 103 -10.55 -1.64 19.51
N PHE A 104 -10.60 -2.14 18.27
CA PHE A 104 -11.84 -2.59 17.62
C PHE A 104 -11.52 -3.68 16.57
N PRO A 105 -12.13 -4.88 16.64
CA PRO A 105 -11.98 -5.87 15.58
C PRO A 105 -12.50 -5.26 14.28
N HIS A 106 -11.77 -5.46 13.18
CA HIS A 106 -12.23 -5.08 11.86
C HIS A 106 -13.60 -5.76 11.66
N LYS A 107 -14.67 -4.96 11.65
CA LYS A 107 -16.03 -5.47 11.46
C LYS A 107 -15.99 -6.38 10.24
N ARG A 108 -16.30 -7.65 10.46
CA ARG A 108 -16.30 -8.69 9.44
C ARG A 108 -17.45 -8.35 8.48
N THR A 109 -17.18 -7.54 7.45
CA THR A 109 -18.12 -7.41 6.33
C THR A 109 -18.13 -8.75 5.61
N SER A 110 -19.10 -9.57 5.99
CA SER A 110 -19.56 -10.75 5.26
C SER A 110 -21.03 -10.92 5.60
N LEU A 111 -21.85 -10.02 5.08
CA LEU A 111 -23.25 -10.23 4.69
C LEU A 111 -23.45 -9.50 3.37
#